data_AF-A0A1J5F0M7-F1
#
_entry.id   AF-A0A1J5F0M7-F1
#
_cell.length_a   1.000
_cell.length_b   1.000
_cell.length_c   1.000
_cell.angle_alpha   90.00
_cell.angle_beta   90.00
_cell.angle_gamma   90.00
#
_symmetry.space_group_name_H-M   'P 1'
#
loop_
_entity.id
_entity.type
_entity.pdbx_description
1 polymer ?
#
loop_
_entity_poly.entity_id
_entity_poly.type
_entity_poly.pdbx_seq_one_letter_code
_entity_poly.pdbx_strand_id
1 'polypeptide(L)'
;MTASKQQDRLGDILNAPTNDAFHGVAELNLLIQSFGRGVKERHDPVVRHGATGAAGRKPHGVPKKKTTHYLPQEMFEELGDAKERIRDLVPEAVRGLVSKSGIINQALLKVLEEFEANGRNSELVRRIIASGKPKI
;
A
#
# COMPACT_ATOMS: atom_id res chain seq x y z
N MET A 1 26.81 -6.53 43.62
CA MET A 1 26.89 -6.65 42.14
C MET A 1 26.19 -7.93 41.74
N THR A 2 25.01 -7.87 41.13
CA THR A 2 24.26 -9.04 40.65
C THR A 2 23.85 -8.80 39.21
N ALA A 3 24.45 -9.56 38.29
CA ALA A 3 24.28 -9.46 36.86
C ALA A 3 22.88 -9.93 36.43
N SER A 4 22.20 -9.16 35.57
CA SER A 4 20.95 -9.59 34.94
C SER A 4 21.27 -10.60 33.83
N LYS A 5 20.67 -11.78 33.94
CA LYS A 5 20.77 -12.85 32.96
C LYS A 5 19.86 -12.51 31.78
N GLN A 6 20.43 -12.09 30.65
CA GLN A 6 19.67 -11.95 29.40
C GLN A 6 19.18 -13.33 28.96
N GLN A 7 17.87 -13.51 28.89
CA GLN A 7 17.25 -14.69 28.29
C GLN A 7 17.35 -14.58 26.77
N ASP A 8 18.06 -15.51 26.14
CA ASP A 8 18.18 -15.62 24.70
C ASP A 8 16.90 -16.23 24.10
N ARG A 9 15.96 -15.36 23.75
CA ARG A 9 14.64 -15.75 23.23
C ARG A 9 14.69 -16.46 21.89
N LEU A 10 15.80 -16.36 21.16
CA LEU A 10 15.96 -17.01 19.85
C LEU A 10 16.44 -18.45 20.01
N GLY A 11 17.27 -18.72 21.02
CA GLY A 11 17.74 -20.08 21.33
C GLY A 11 16.61 -21.03 21.76
N ASP A 12 15.60 -20.51 22.45
CA ASP A 12 14.45 -21.30 22.91
C ASP A 12 13.51 -21.70 21.76
N ILE A 13 13.44 -20.90 20.69
CA ILE A 13 12.59 -21.19 19.52
C ILE A 13 13.24 -22.24 18.62
N LEU A 14 14.57 -22.23 18.51
CA LEU A 14 15.31 -23.16 17.65
C LEU A 14 15.48 -24.56 18.26
N ASN A 15 15.37 -24.69 19.59
CA ASN A 15 15.54 -25.95 20.31
C ASN A 15 14.22 -26.58 20.80
N ALA A 16 13.07 -25.98 20.50
CA ALA A 16 11.78 -26.55 20.88
C ALA A 16 11.53 -27.88 20.12
N PRO A 17 11.12 -28.96 20.81
CA PRO A 17 10.88 -30.24 20.16
C PRO A 17 9.76 -30.12 19.13
N THR A 18 10.07 -30.51 17.90
CA THR A 18 9.18 -30.50 16.72
C THR A 18 8.04 -31.49 16.92
N ASN A 19 7.02 -31.13 17.68
CA ASN A 19 5.79 -31.92 17.76
C ASN A 19 4.51 -31.10 17.71
N ASP A 20 4.61 -29.80 17.45
CA ASP A 20 3.48 -29.01 16.98
C ASP A 20 3.69 -28.73 15.49
N ALA A 21 2.90 -29.41 14.67
CA ALA A 21 2.78 -29.13 13.25
C ALA A 21 2.49 -27.63 13.09
N PHE A 22 3.51 -26.88 12.65
CA PHE A 22 3.40 -25.44 12.42
C PHE A 22 2.24 -25.17 11.45
N HIS A 23 1.14 -24.67 12.01
CA HIS A 23 -0.15 -24.56 11.32
C HIS A 23 -0.16 -23.58 10.13
N GLY A 24 0.96 -22.89 9.86
CA GLY A 24 1.14 -21.96 8.74
C GLY A 24 2.12 -22.43 7.66
N VAL A 25 2.82 -23.57 7.81
CA VAL A 25 3.79 -24.01 6.79
C VAL A 25 3.08 -24.49 5.53
N ALA A 26 1.91 -25.11 5.67
CA ALA A 26 1.06 -25.48 4.54
C ALA A 26 0.53 -24.24 3.80
N GLU A 27 0.12 -23.20 4.54
CA GLU A 27 -0.37 -21.94 3.97
C GLU A 27 0.74 -21.16 3.25
N LEU A 28 1.95 -21.15 3.81
CA LEU A 28 3.13 -20.56 3.18
C LEU A 28 3.51 -21.31 1.90
N ASN A 29 3.45 -22.64 1.91
CA ASN A 29 3.74 -23.45 0.72
C ASN A 29 2.69 -23.21 -0.39
N LEU A 30 1.41 -23.04 -0.03
CA LEU A 30 0.36 -22.63 -0.96
C LEU A 30 0.62 -21.22 -1.54
N LEU A 31 1.09 -20.28 -0.72
CA LEU A 31 1.44 -18.93 -1.18
C LEU A 31 2.61 -18.96 -2.17
N ILE A 32 3.69 -19.67 -1.85
CA ILE A 32 4.87 -19.81 -2.73
C ILE A 32 4.48 -20.43 -4.07
N GLN A 33 3.62 -21.47 -4.06
CA GLN A 33 3.14 -22.10 -5.30
C GLN A 33 2.24 -21.18 -6.13
N SER A 34 1.45 -20.31 -5.49
CA SER A 34 0.61 -19.32 -6.18
C SER A 34 1.43 -18.25 -6.92
N PHE A 35 2.60 -17.88 -6.40
CA PHE A 35 3.48 -16.89 -7.02
C PHE A 35 4.53 -17.51 -7.95
N GLY A 36 4.77 -18.82 -7.86
CA GLY A 36 5.78 -19.53 -8.67
C GLY A 36 5.34 -19.97 -10.08
N ARG A 37 4.05 -19.92 -10.44
CA ARG A 37 3.55 -20.33 -11.79
C ARG A 37 3.52 -19.20 -12.81
N GLY A 38 4.57 -18.38 -12.82
CA GLY A 38 4.69 -17.20 -13.68
C GLY A 38 5.61 -17.33 -14.89
N VAL A 39 6.07 -18.52 -15.28
CA VAL A 39 6.81 -18.70 -16.54
C VAL A 39 6.44 -20.05 -17.16
N LYS A 40 5.46 -20.08 -18.05
CA LYS A 40 5.36 -21.13 -19.08
C LYS A 40 5.43 -20.48 -20.44
N GLU A 41 6.47 -20.87 -21.16
CA GLU A 41 6.76 -20.53 -22.54
C GLU A 41 5.53 -20.75 -23.43
N ARG A 42 5.37 -19.83 -24.38
CA ARG A 42 4.34 -19.85 -25.40
C ARG A 42 4.67 -20.96 -26.39
N HIS A 43 3.74 -21.88 -26.59
CA HIS A 43 3.66 -22.66 -27.81
C HIS A 43 2.19 -22.69 -28.23
N ASP A 44 1.85 -21.89 -29.25
CA ASP A 44 0.52 -21.86 -29.83
C ASP A 44 0.21 -23.18 -30.55
N PRO A 45 -1.06 -23.59 -30.53
CA PRO A 45 -1.67 -24.00 -31.79
C PRO A 45 -2.91 -23.17 -32.09
N VAL A 46 -2.96 -22.71 -33.32
CA VAL A 46 -4.10 -22.04 -33.95
C VAL A 46 -5.26 -23.03 -34.01
N VAL A 47 -6.33 -22.77 -33.27
CA VAL A 47 -7.65 -23.38 -33.51
C VAL A 47 -8.72 -22.30 -33.42
N ARG A 48 -9.31 -21.99 -34.58
CA ARG A 48 -10.47 -21.10 -34.73
C ARG A 48 -11.76 -21.91 -34.54
N HIS A 49 -12.47 -21.71 -33.43
CA HIS A 49 -13.91 -21.91 -33.28
C HIS A 49 -14.36 -20.93 -32.18
N GLY A 50 -15.24 -19.97 -32.44
CA GLY A 50 -16.68 -20.18 -32.53
C GLY A 50 -17.33 -19.82 -31.18
N ALA A 51 -17.83 -18.59 -31.08
CA ALA A 51 -18.79 -18.05 -30.09
C ALA A 51 -18.68 -18.48 -28.60
N THR A 52 -18.43 -17.50 -27.72
CA THR A 52 -19.41 -17.04 -26.71
C THR A 52 -18.77 -15.94 -25.88
N GLY A 53 -19.49 -14.82 -25.73
CA GLY A 53 -19.08 -13.73 -24.86
C GLY A 53 -19.10 -14.17 -23.40
N ALA A 54 -17.94 -14.52 -22.88
CA ALA A 54 -17.70 -14.57 -21.45
C ALA A 54 -16.91 -13.30 -21.09
N ALA A 55 -17.64 -12.26 -20.69
CA ALA A 55 -17.05 -11.11 -20.03
C ALA A 55 -16.23 -11.63 -18.85
N GLY A 56 -14.90 -11.57 -18.98
CA GLY A 56 -13.98 -11.82 -17.87
C GLY A 56 -14.32 -10.87 -16.74
N ARG A 57 -15.04 -11.38 -15.73
CA ARG A 57 -15.24 -10.68 -14.47
C ARG A 57 -13.85 -10.53 -13.86
N LYS A 58 -13.28 -9.33 -14.01
CA LYS A 58 -12.11 -8.90 -13.24
C LYS A 58 -12.39 -9.19 -11.77
N PRO A 59 -11.42 -9.68 -10.98
CA PRO A 59 -11.62 -9.97 -9.57
C PRO A 59 -12.21 -8.73 -8.89
N HIS A 60 -13.37 -8.91 -8.25
CA HIS A 60 -14.05 -7.86 -7.50
C HIS A 60 -13.19 -7.51 -6.29
N GLY A 61 -12.28 -6.55 -6.47
CA GLY A 61 -11.59 -5.90 -5.36
C GLY A 61 -12.62 -5.26 -4.43
N VAL A 62 -12.24 -5.11 -3.16
CA VAL A 62 -13.05 -4.49 -2.10
C VAL A 62 -13.74 -3.23 -2.65
N PRO A 63 -15.08 -3.11 -2.51
CA PRO A 63 -15.82 -1.99 -3.09
C PRO A 63 -15.30 -0.66 -2.52
N LYS A 64 -14.76 0.19 -3.39
CA LYS A 64 -14.27 1.52 -3.00
C LYS A 64 -15.46 2.42 -2.67
N LYS A 65 -15.55 2.88 -1.42
CA LYS A 65 -16.50 3.92 -1.02
C LYS A 65 -16.04 5.26 -1.60
N LYS A 66 -16.93 5.96 -2.31
CA LYS A 66 -16.68 7.30 -2.85
C LYS A 66 -17.33 8.33 -1.95
N THR A 67 -16.62 9.43 -1.70
CA THR A 67 -17.11 10.59 -0.96
C THR A 67 -16.59 11.84 -1.64
N THR A 68 -17.44 12.87 -1.74
CA THR A 68 -17.09 14.16 -2.31
C THR A 68 -16.76 15.14 -1.18
N HIS A 69 -15.62 15.81 -1.28
CA HIS A 69 -15.20 16.85 -0.34
C HIS A 69 -15.11 18.17 -1.09
N TYR A 70 -15.66 19.23 -0.50
CA TYR A 70 -15.56 20.58 -1.05
C TYR A 70 -14.29 21.24 -0.54
N LEU A 71 -13.56 21.87 -1.45
CA LEU A 71 -12.33 22.61 -1.17
C LEU A 71 -12.51 24.05 -1.64
N PRO A 72 -11.82 25.02 -1.02
CA PRO A 72 -11.68 26.36 -1.60
C PRO A 72 -11.15 26.26 -3.04
N GLN A 73 -11.61 27.15 -3.92
CA GLN A 73 -11.22 27.15 -5.33
C GLN A 73 -9.70 27.23 -5.51
N GLU A 74 -9.05 28.14 -4.78
CA GLU A 74 -7.59 28.32 -4.80
C GLU A 74 -6.85 27.01 -4.50
N MET A 75 -7.29 26.27 -3.47
CA MET A 75 -6.70 24.97 -3.11
C MET A 75 -6.92 23.91 -4.20
N PHE A 76 -8.05 23.94 -4.91
CA PHE A 76 -8.32 23.01 -6.00
C PHE A 76 -7.45 23.29 -7.25
N GLU A 77 -7.15 24.56 -7.51
CA GLU A 77 -6.25 25.02 -8.56
C GLU A 77 -4.80 24.64 -8.22
N GLU A 78 -4.34 24.94 -7.00
CA GLU A 78 -3.02 24.52 -6.51
C GLU A 78 -2.81 23.00 -6.60
N LEU A 79 -3.85 22.20 -6.29
CA LEU A 79 -3.82 20.76 -6.46
C LEU A 79 -3.74 20.32 -7.93
N GLY A 80 -4.31 21.12 -8.84
CA GLY A 80 -4.14 20.95 -10.29
C GLY A 80 -2.70 21.17 -10.71
N ASP A 81 -2.11 22.28 -10.29
CA ASP A 81 -0.72 22.61 -10.61
C ASP A 81 0.26 21.60 -10.01
N ALA A 82 0.05 21.19 -8.77
CA ALA A 82 0.85 20.14 -8.13
C ALA A 82 0.78 18.82 -8.91
N LYS A 83 -0.40 18.44 -9.41
CA LYS A 83 -0.56 17.24 -10.23
C LYS A 83 0.26 17.33 -11.52
N GLU A 84 0.20 18.45 -12.24
CA GLU A 84 0.97 18.58 -13.49
C GLU A 84 2.48 18.61 -13.22
N ARG A 85 2.94 19.32 -12.19
CA ARG A 85 4.36 19.28 -11.76
C ARG A 85 4.82 17.86 -11.44
N ILE A 86 4.02 17.06 -10.75
CA ILE A 86 4.36 15.66 -10.47
C ILE A 86 4.41 14.85 -11.78
N ARG A 87 3.52 15.10 -12.74
CA ARG A 87 3.55 14.43 -14.05
C ARG A 87 4.81 14.74 -14.85
N ASP A 88 5.34 15.95 -14.72
CA ASP A 88 6.59 16.34 -15.38
C ASP A 88 7.81 15.63 -14.77
N LEU A 89 7.76 15.33 -13.46
CA LEU A 89 8.86 14.68 -12.74
C LEU A 89 8.88 13.16 -12.87
N VAL A 90 7.74 12.53 -13.18
CA VAL A 90 7.65 11.05 -13.27
C VAL A 90 7.87 10.54 -14.69
N PRO A 91 8.37 9.29 -14.85
CA PRO A 91 8.49 8.65 -16.15
C PRO A 91 7.16 8.61 -16.92
N GLU A 92 7.23 8.69 -18.25
CA GLU A 92 6.02 8.75 -19.11
C GLU A 92 5.06 7.58 -18.86
N ALA A 93 5.62 6.39 -18.62
CA ALA A 93 4.88 5.16 -18.35
C ALA A 93 3.92 5.26 -17.15
N VAL A 94 4.19 6.15 -16.20
CA VAL A 94 3.37 6.30 -14.96
C VAL A 94 2.66 7.65 -14.87
N ARG A 95 2.83 8.56 -15.84
CA ARG A 95 2.14 9.87 -15.85
C ARG A 95 0.62 9.75 -15.78
N GLY A 96 0.06 8.69 -16.36
CA GLY A 96 -1.38 8.41 -16.35
C GLY A 96 -1.93 7.98 -14.99
N LEU A 97 -1.06 7.56 -14.06
CA LEU A 97 -1.44 7.13 -12.71
C LEU A 97 -1.52 8.30 -11.72
N VAL A 98 -0.93 9.46 -12.07
CA VAL A 98 -0.94 10.65 -11.24
C VAL A 98 -2.33 11.30 -11.29
N SER A 99 -3.06 11.22 -10.19
CA SER A 99 -4.42 11.77 -10.04
C SER A 99 -4.55 12.62 -8.78
N LYS A 100 -5.46 13.60 -8.80
CA LYS A 100 -5.71 14.48 -7.64
C LYS A 100 -6.04 13.67 -6.37
N SER A 101 -6.91 12.66 -6.49
CA SER A 101 -7.27 11.78 -5.38
C SER A 101 -6.09 10.91 -4.92
N GLY A 102 -5.26 10.44 -5.85
CA GLY A 102 -4.03 9.71 -5.52
C GLY A 102 -3.06 10.55 -4.70
N ILE A 103 -2.85 11.80 -5.10
CA ILE A 103 -1.98 12.76 -4.39
C ILE A 103 -2.50 13.00 -2.97
N ILE A 104 -3.79 13.33 -2.81
CA ILE A 104 -4.40 13.56 -1.49
C ILE A 104 -4.25 12.32 -0.61
N ASN A 105 -4.59 11.13 -1.13
CA ASN A 105 -4.53 9.90 -0.35
C ASN A 105 -3.09 9.60 0.13
N GLN A 106 -2.10 9.77 -0.75
CA GLN A 106 -0.69 9.56 -0.38
C GLN A 106 -0.20 10.61 0.61
N ALA A 107 -0.58 11.87 0.44
CA ALA A 107 -0.26 12.93 1.40
C ALA A 107 -0.83 12.61 2.78
N LEU A 108 -2.10 12.21 2.88
CA LEU A 108 -2.74 11.85 4.15
C LEU A 108 -2.05 10.66 4.82
N LEU A 109 -1.71 9.61 4.06
CA LEU A 109 -0.96 8.47 4.59
C LEU A 109 0.41 8.91 5.14
N LYS A 110 1.14 9.76 4.42
CA LYS A 110 2.43 10.28 4.89
C LYS A 110 2.30 11.12 6.14
N VAL A 111 1.25 11.94 6.25
CA VAL A 111 0.96 12.67 7.49
C VAL A 111 0.70 11.70 8.64
N LEU A 112 -0.11 10.66 8.45
CA LEU A 112 -0.40 9.67 9.48
C LEU A 112 0.85 8.90 9.92
N GLU A 113 1.65 8.42 8.97
CA GLU A 113 2.93 7.74 9.26
C GLU A 113 3.85 8.64 10.10
N GLU A 114 3.92 9.93 9.77
CA GLU A 114 4.72 10.91 10.50
C GLU A 114 4.17 11.16 11.93
N PHE A 115 2.84 11.18 12.09
CA PHE A 115 2.20 11.22 13.41
C PHE A 115 2.51 9.98 14.25
N GLU A 116 2.51 8.79 13.64
CA GLU A 116 2.80 7.53 14.33
C GLU A 116 4.27 7.43 14.74
N ALA A 117 5.19 7.82 13.85
CA ALA A 117 6.63 7.74 14.09
C ALA A 117 7.13 8.80 15.07
N ASN A 118 6.71 10.05 14.87
CA ASN A 118 7.33 11.22 15.53
C ASN A 118 6.34 11.99 16.42
N GLY A 119 5.04 11.77 16.27
CA GLY A 119 3.99 12.44 17.04
C GLY A 119 4.17 13.96 17.07
N ARG A 120 4.11 14.54 18.27
CA ARG A 120 4.28 16.00 18.47
C ARG A 120 5.69 16.51 18.20
N ASN A 121 6.66 15.64 17.98
CA ASN A 121 8.03 16.05 17.68
C ASN A 121 8.26 16.27 16.18
N SER A 122 7.36 15.78 15.32
CA SER A 122 7.41 16.09 13.89
C SER A 122 7.15 17.57 13.63
N GLU A 123 8.00 18.18 12.82
CA GLU A 123 7.80 19.55 12.34
C GLU A 123 6.50 19.67 11.53
N LEU A 124 6.21 18.69 10.68
CA LEU A 124 5.00 18.65 9.87
C LEU A 124 3.75 18.62 10.76
N VAL A 125 3.75 17.77 11.78
CA VAL A 125 2.65 17.67 12.75
C VAL A 125 2.45 18.99 13.50
N ARG A 126 3.54 19.61 13.96
CA ARG A 126 3.49 20.90 14.65
C ARG A 126 2.90 22.00 13.76
N ARG A 127 3.29 22.05 12.49
CA ARG A 127 2.75 23.01 11.51
C ARG A 127 1.26 22.81 11.29
N ILE A 128 0.79 21.57 11.14
CA ILE A 128 -0.63 21.25 10.98
C ILE A 128 -1.43 21.72 12.22
N ILE A 129 -0.98 21.37 13.43
CA ILE A 129 -1.64 21.78 14.67
C ILE A 129 -1.64 23.31 14.83
N ALA A 130 -0.53 23.98 14.49
CA ALA A 130 -0.43 25.43 14.57
C ALA A 130 -1.33 26.15 13.56
N SER A 131 -1.51 25.59 12.38
CA SER A 131 -2.42 26.12 11.35
C SER A 131 -3.90 25.92 11.70
N GLY A 132 -4.21 24.92 12.53
CA GLY A 132 -5.56 24.61 13.00
C GLY A 132 -6.02 25.42 14.21
N LYS A 133 -5.28 26.44 14.66
CA LYS A 133 -5.72 27.28 15.79
C LYS A 133 -7.11 27.87 15.48
N PRO A 134 -8.11 27.67 16.36
CA PRO A 134 -9.40 28.31 16.18
C PRO A 134 -9.19 29.83 16.18
N LYS A 135 -9.80 30.52 15.22
CA LYS A 135 -10.05 31.95 15.34
C LYS A 135 -11.02 32.10 16.52
N ILE A 136 -10.48 32.43 17.70
CA ILE A 136 -11.26 32.87 18.87
C ILE A 136 -11.54 34.36 18.66
#